data_AF-A0A660Q958-F1
#
_entry.id   AF-A0A660Q958-F1
#
_cell.length_a   1.000
_cell.length_b   1.000
_cell.length_c   1.000
_cell.angle_alpha   90.00
_cell.angle_beta   90.00
_cell.angle_gamma   90.00
#
_symmetry.space_group_name_H-M   'P 1'
#
loop_
_entity.id
_entity.type
_entity.pdbx_description
1 polymer ?
#
loop_
_entity_poly.entity_id
_entity_poly.type
_entity_poly.pdbx_seq_one_letter_code
_entity_poly.pdbx_strand_id
1 'polypeptide(L)'
;MPLGEIVSVNRSLNYVILRCIILPSTGEVLKVYHGPVAVAELEIEQVAPGSCAAARILKGYPAKGDLVRRIQPRSESTDESGRMADGR
;
A
#
# COMPACT_ATOMS: atom_id res chain seq x y z
N MET A 1 -2.41 -7.69 6.30
CA MET A 1 -3.87 -7.52 6.08
C MET A 1 -4.08 -6.67 4.83
N PRO A 2 -5.02 -6.99 3.94
CA PRO A 2 -5.33 -6.14 2.79
C PRO A 2 -5.97 -4.82 3.24
N LEU A 3 -5.55 -3.73 2.60
CA LEU A 3 -6.13 -2.40 2.76
C LEU A 3 -7.43 -2.27 1.94
N GLY A 4 -7.49 -2.97 0.80
CA GLY A 4 -8.62 -2.96 -0.11
C GLY A 4 -8.38 -3.82 -1.34
N GLU A 5 -9.25 -3.65 -2.33
CA GLU A 5 -9.18 -4.30 -3.64
C GLU A 5 -9.32 -3.29 -4.78
N ILE A 6 -8.73 -3.58 -5.93
CA ILE A 6 -8.93 -2.78 -7.14
C ILE A 6 -10.27 -3.15 -7.77
N VAL A 7 -11.16 -2.17 -7.92
CA VAL A 7 -12.48 -2.36 -8.52
C VAL A 7 -12.56 -1.87 -9.97
N SER A 8 -11.68 -0.96 -10.35
CA SER A 8 -11.57 -0.43 -11.71
C SER A 8 -10.14 -0.01 -12.04
N VAL A 9 -9.76 -0.17 -13.30
CA VAL A 9 -8.46 0.24 -13.84
C VAL A 9 -8.71 1.05 -15.10
N ASN A 10 -8.22 2.28 -15.13
CA ASN A 10 -8.17 3.11 -16.33
C ASN A 10 -6.71 3.27 -16.77
N ARG A 11 -6.29 2.42 -17.72
CA ARG A 11 -4.90 2.40 -18.20
C ARG A 11 -4.55 3.62 -19.05
N SER A 12 -5.52 4.19 -19.76
CA SER A 12 -5.30 5.39 -20.59
C SER A 12 -4.94 6.61 -19.73
N LEU A 13 -5.48 6.71 -18.52
CA LEU A 13 -5.15 7.77 -17.56
C LEU A 13 -4.08 7.34 -16.55
N ASN A 14 -3.71 6.05 -16.52
CA ASN A 14 -2.80 5.46 -15.56
C ASN A 14 -3.31 5.54 -14.09
N TYR A 15 -4.62 5.31 -13.90
CA TYR A 15 -5.30 5.32 -12.59
C TYR A 15 -6.01 4.02 -12.27
N VAL A 16 -6.22 3.78 -10.98
CA VAL A 16 -7.12 2.76 -10.45
C VAL A 16 -8.09 3.36 -9.44
N ILE A 17 -9.24 2.71 -9.30
CA ILE A 17 -10.17 2.93 -8.19
C ILE A 17 -10.08 1.73 -7.25
N LEU A 18 -9.90 2.04 -5.98
CA LEU A 18 -9.82 1.09 -4.88
C LEU A 18 -11.12 1.11 -4.09
N ARG A 19 -11.61 -0.08 -3.72
CA ARG A 19 -12.54 -0.23 -2.61
C ARG A 19 -11.73 -0.53 -1.36
N CYS A 20 -11.84 0.32 -0.36
CA CYS A 20 -11.06 0.29 0.86
C CYS A 20 -11.83 -0.40 1.99
N ILE A 21 -11.14 -1.29 2.70
CA ILE A 21 -11.57 -1.78 4.02
C ILE A 21 -10.99 -0.84 5.08
N ILE A 22 -9.75 -0.40 4.87
CA ILE A 22 -9.05 0.59 5.68
C ILE A 22 -8.76 1.77 4.76
N LEU A 23 -9.14 2.98 5.17
CA LEU A 23 -8.86 4.18 4.39
C LEU A 23 -7.34 4.45 4.37
N PRO A 24 -6.73 4.60 3.19
CA PRO A 24 -5.36 5.04 3.09
C PRO A 24 -5.27 6.57 3.23
N SER A 25 -4.06 7.11 3.30
CA SER A 25 -3.82 8.55 3.25
C SER A 25 -3.45 9.01 1.83
N THR A 26 -3.80 10.23 1.45
CA THR A 26 -3.25 10.86 0.23
C THR A 26 -1.72 10.93 0.31
N GLY A 27 -1.05 10.63 -0.80
CA GLY A 27 0.41 10.47 -0.91
C GLY A 27 0.94 9.13 -0.44
N GLU A 28 0.10 8.24 0.12
CA GLU A 28 0.55 6.92 0.57
C GLU A 28 0.89 6.02 -0.63
N VAL A 29 2.06 5.38 -0.59
CA VAL A 29 2.48 4.40 -1.60
C VAL A 29 2.14 2.98 -1.14
N LEU A 30 1.39 2.27 -1.98
CA LEU A 30 0.87 0.93 -1.70
C LEU A 30 1.35 -0.09 -2.73
N LYS A 31 1.43 -1.35 -2.31
CA LYS A 31 1.71 -2.48 -3.21
C LYS A 31 0.44 -3.23 -3.58
N VAL A 32 0.38 -3.66 -4.82
CA VAL A 32 -0.71 -4.45 -5.39
C VAL A 32 -0.28 -5.89 -5.57
N TYR A 33 -1.14 -6.83 -5.19
CA TYR A 33 -0.89 -8.26 -5.25
C TYR A 33 -1.96 -9.00 -6.03
N HIS A 34 -1.53 -9.81 -6.98
CA HIS A 34 -2.33 -10.84 -7.63
C HIS A 34 -2.03 -12.19 -6.97
N GLY A 35 -2.92 -12.65 -6.09
CA GLY A 35 -2.63 -13.78 -5.21
C GLY A 35 -1.39 -13.49 -4.33
N PRO A 36 -0.32 -14.31 -4.38
CA PRO A 36 0.91 -14.08 -3.61
C PRO A 36 1.90 -13.12 -4.29
N VAL A 37 1.69 -12.75 -5.56
CA VAL A 37 2.68 -12.04 -6.38
C VAL A 37 2.43 -10.54 -6.37
N ALA A 38 3.46 -9.73 -6.11
CA ALA A 38 3.37 -8.27 -6.26
C ALA A 38 3.44 -7.87 -7.73
N VAL A 39 2.45 -7.11 -8.22
CA VAL A 39 2.30 -6.80 -9.66
C VAL A 39 2.33 -5.30 -9.99
N ALA A 40 2.11 -4.43 -9.01
CA ALA A 40 2.14 -2.98 -9.20
C ALA A 40 2.41 -2.21 -7.90
N GLU A 41 2.77 -0.93 -8.06
CA GLU A 41 2.77 0.07 -6.98
C GLU A 41 1.89 1.25 -7.35
N LEU A 42 1.18 1.77 -6.36
CA LEU A 42 0.20 2.84 -6.49
C LEU A 42 0.52 3.96 -5.52
N GLU A 43 0.24 5.20 -5.90
CA GLU A 43 0.20 6.35 -5.00
C GLU A 43 -1.24 6.83 -4.86
N ILE A 44 -1.73 6.98 -3.63
CA ILE A 44 -3.08 7.50 -3.39
C ILE A 44 -3.11 8.99 -3.69
N GLU A 45 -3.97 9.41 -4.61
CA GLU A 45 -4.17 10.83 -4.88
C GLU A 45 -5.35 11.39 -4.11
N GLN A 46 -6.45 10.63 -4.06
CA GLN A 46 -7.67 11.10 -3.42
C GLN A 46 -8.37 9.98 -2.68
N VAL A 47 -8.85 10.30 -1.48
CA VAL A 47 -9.76 9.45 -0.71
C VAL A 47 -11.16 10.04 -0.85
N ALA A 48 -12.11 9.23 -1.34
CA ALA A 48 -13.49 9.63 -1.52
C ALA A 48 -14.35 9.20 -0.33
N PRO A 49 -15.44 9.93 -0.03
CA PRO A 49 -16.47 9.47 0.90
C PRO A 49 -17.02 8.09 0.46
N GLY A 50 -17.29 7.19 1.41
CA GLY A 50 -17.85 5.87 1.10
C GLY A 50 -16.81 4.78 0.82
N SER A 51 -15.65 4.83 1.50
CA SER A 51 -14.65 3.76 1.50
C SER A 51 -14.03 3.47 0.13
N CYS A 52 -13.81 4.50 -0.68
CA CYS A 52 -13.12 4.38 -1.97
C CYS A 52 -11.92 5.34 -2.04
N ALA A 53 -10.92 4.97 -2.83
CA ALA A 53 -9.79 5.85 -3.13
C ALA A 53 -9.42 5.77 -4.61
N ALA A 54 -8.99 6.90 -5.17
CA ALA A 54 -8.35 6.98 -6.47
C ALA A 54 -6.83 6.98 -6.28
N ALA A 55 -6.15 6.15 -7.05
CA ALA A 55 -4.71 6.02 -6.97
C ALA A 55 -4.07 6.02 -8.36
N ARG A 56 -2.93 6.67 -8.48
CA ARG A 56 -2.12 6.69 -9.70
C ARG A 56 -1.22 5.47 -9.72
N ILE A 57 -1.07 4.85 -10.88
CA ILE A 57 -0.17 3.70 -11.07
C ILE A 57 1.25 4.24 -11.23
N LEU A 58 2.13 3.91 -10.29
CA LEU A 58 3.54 4.30 -10.38
C LEU A 58 4.31 3.34 -11.29
N LYS A 59 4.03 2.04 -11.16
CA LYS A 59 4.63 1.00 -12.00
C LYS A 59 3.78 -0.27 -12.03
N GLY A 60 4.01 -1.08 -13.04
CA GLY A 60 3.38 -2.40 -13.19
C GLY A 60 1.99 -2.33 -13.83
N TYR A 61 1.28 -3.46 -13.78
CA TYR A 61 0.04 -3.65 -14.53
C TYR A 61 -1.04 -4.27 -13.63
N PRO A 62 -1.68 -3.46 -12.76
CA PRO A 62 -2.74 -3.95 -11.89
C PRO A 62 -3.96 -4.41 -12.68
N ALA A 63 -4.72 -5.33 -12.09
CA ALA A 63 -5.99 -5.84 -12.60
C ALA A 63 -7.11 -5.68 -11.56
N LYS A 64 -8.36 -5.73 -12.05
CA LYS A 64 -9.53 -5.77 -11.19
C LYS A 64 -9.51 -7.04 -10.31
N GLY A 65 -9.79 -6.88 -9.03
CA GLY A 65 -9.74 -7.94 -8.02
C GLY A 65 -8.39 -8.11 -7.34
N ASP A 66 -7.33 -7.43 -7.81
CA ASP A 66 -6.04 -7.46 -7.11
C ASP A 66 -6.15 -6.78 -5.75
N LEU A 67 -5.41 -7.31 -4.78
CA LEU A 67 -5.44 -6.85 -3.40
C LEU A 67 -4.36 -5.80 -3.15
N VAL A 68 -4.72 -4.75 -2.41
CA VAL A 68 -3.80 -3.66 -2.07
C VAL A 68 -3.34 -3.80 -0.63
N ARG A 69 -2.05 -3.57 -0.36
CA ARG A 69 -1.43 -3.66 0.97
C ARG A 69 -0.47 -2.49 1.19
N ARG A 70 -0.38 -2.03 2.44
CA ARG A 70 0.65 -1.07 2.86
C ARG A 70 2.03 -1.68 2.69
N ILE A 71 2.98 -0.86 2.28
CA ILE A 71 4.40 -1.18 2.42
C ILE A 71 4.70 -0.98 3.90
N GLN A 72 4.79 -2.07 4.67
CA GLN A 72 5.35 -1.93 6.01
C GLN A 72 6.81 -1.51 5.82
N PRO A 73 7.26 -0.38 6.40
CA PRO A 73 8.68 -0.17 6.54
C PRO A 73 9.22 -1.40 7.27
N ARG A 74 10.25 -2.02 6.72
CA ARG A 74 10.97 -3.08 7.40
C ARG A 74 11.42 -2.44 8.71
N SER A 75 10.83 -2.83 9.83
CA SER A 75 11.31 -2.40 11.13
C SER A 75 12.79 -2.76 11.14
N GLU A 76 13.67 -1.77 11.08
CA GLU A 76 15.01 -1.95 11.59
C GLU A 76 14.78 -2.32 13.05
N SER A 77 14.93 -3.61 13.33
CA SER A 77 15.04 -4.11 14.68
C SER A 77 16.25 -3.38 15.27
N THR A 78 15.98 -2.34 16.05
CA THR A 78 16.93 -1.80 17.01
C THR A 78 17.36 -2.97 17.87
N ASP A 79 18.56 -3.50 17.61
CA ASP A 79 19.23 -4.38 18.55
C ASP A 79 19.67 -3.48 19.71
N GLU A 80 18.71 -3.16 20.57
CA GLU A 80 18.95 -2.55 21.88
C GLU A 80 19.44 -3.66 22.82
N SER A 81 20.58 -4.26 22.50
CA SER A 81 21.33 -5.08 23.43
C SER A 81 22.09 -4.16 24.39
N GLY A 82 21.38 -3.76 25.44
CA GLY A 82 21.94 -3.04 26.57
C GLY A 82 23.08 -3.80 27.24
N ARG A 83 24.16 -3.08 27.52
CA ARG A 83 24.98 -3.28 28.73
C ARG A 83 25.40 -1.92 29.27
N MET A 84 24.59 -1.39 30.16
CA MET A 84 25.15 -0.72 31.32
C MET A 84 25.70 -1.81 32.24
N ALA A 85 27.01 -1.79 32.47
CA ALA A 85 27.61 -2.42 33.64
C ALA A 85 28.56 -1.40 34.25
N ASP A 86 28.09 -0.93 35.38
CA ASP A 86 28.69 -0.12 36.42
C ASP A 86 30.08 -0.60 36.89
N GLY A 87 30.88 0.34 37.41
CA GLY A 87 31.78 0.11 38.55
C GLY A 87 33.18 -0.46 38.34
N ARG A 88 34.19 0.41 38.12
CA ARG A 88 35.30 0.71 39.07
C ARG A 88 36.38 1.58 38.43
#